data_AF-A0A3Q3IU48-F1
#
_entry.id   AF-A0A3Q3IU48-F1
#
_cell.length_a   1.000
_cell.length_b   1.000
_cell.length_c   1.000
_cell.angle_alpha   90.00
_cell.angle_beta   90.00
_cell.angle_gamma   90.00
#
_symmetry.space_group_name_H-M   'P 1'
#
loop_
_entity.id
_entity.type
_entity.pdbx_description
1 polymer ?
#
loop_
_entity_poly.entity_id
_entity_poly.type
_entity_poly.pdbx_seq_one_letter_code
_entity_poly.pdbx_strand_id
1 'polypeptide(L)'
;VFPTVPEGSMLPCLLMTSILSDATKGRVLTVGSDIINKPDTGLYYDRYLREVIGVLETDPHFREKLQAANTEDIKNGHLSKELDLVSHHVRTQLDELKRQEVSRLRMLLKAKLDSLQMDHASLLKQFEHLDPHNQNTFEARDLELLISTATKDLENYDAERHEEFKRYEMLKEHERREYLKGLDQEKREREEKRMQELIEKHRQHPKINAPGSVAQLREVWEETDGLDPQEFNPKTFFKLHDTNEDGVLDEQELEALFTKELEKVYDPKNEEDDMMEMEEERLRMREHVMKNVDTNKDRLVTLKEFIKSTEKKEFTNPKDWEPMYTEEELQRFEAELRDKEEELKRRAETLRQEQELLKERGKALEAQKQEYKQAVLEMSQRQKELQAADRQPPAGPNGELQFQPETHKPEGKHT
;
A
#
# COMPACT_ATOMS: atom_id res chain seq x y z
N VAL A 1 -5.49 -41.69 -12.18
CA VAL A 1 -4.80 -40.99 -13.29
C VAL A 1 -4.19 -39.73 -12.69
N PHE A 2 -2.93 -39.84 -12.28
CA PHE A 2 -2.05 -38.74 -11.86
C PHE A 2 -0.79 -38.91 -12.70
N PRO A 3 -0.25 -37.85 -13.35
CA PRO A 3 0.99 -38.00 -14.07
C PRO A 3 2.17 -37.85 -13.11
N THR A 4 3.03 -38.85 -13.19
CA THR A 4 4.36 -38.99 -12.61
C THR A 4 5.35 -37.96 -13.18
N VAL A 5 6.16 -37.34 -12.32
CA VAL A 5 7.35 -36.57 -12.69
C VAL A 5 8.57 -37.49 -12.57
N PRO A 6 9.49 -37.55 -13.54
CA PRO A 6 10.73 -38.31 -13.39
C PRO A 6 11.88 -37.43 -12.86
N GLU A 7 12.64 -38.03 -11.95
CA GLU A 7 13.98 -37.62 -11.53
C GLU A 7 14.99 -37.75 -12.68
N GLY A 8 16.06 -36.93 -12.68
CA GLY A 8 17.28 -37.31 -13.39
C GLY A 8 18.27 -36.21 -13.75
N SER A 9 19.36 -36.20 -12.97
CA SER A 9 20.76 -35.99 -13.39
C SER A 9 21.47 -34.68 -13.05
N MET A 10 22.62 -34.91 -12.43
CA MET A 10 23.63 -34.03 -11.85
C MET A 10 24.59 -33.40 -12.88
N LEU A 11 25.05 -32.18 -12.54
CA LEU A 11 26.41 -31.60 -12.69
C LEU A 11 27.00 -31.47 -14.13
N PRO A 12 28.13 -30.76 -14.33
CA PRO A 12 28.62 -29.49 -13.73
C PRO A 12 29.10 -28.50 -14.81
N CYS A 13 28.99 -27.18 -14.58
CA CYS A 13 29.71 -26.19 -15.39
C CYS A 13 30.87 -25.57 -14.61
N LEU A 14 32.02 -26.25 -14.68
CA LEU A 14 33.32 -25.62 -14.66
C LEU A 14 33.42 -24.71 -15.89
N LEU A 15 33.76 -23.45 -15.70
CA LEU A 15 34.70 -22.72 -16.56
C LEU A 15 35.25 -21.50 -15.78
N MET A 16 36.36 -21.75 -15.11
CA MET A 16 37.38 -20.75 -14.84
C MET A 16 38.04 -20.36 -16.17
N THR A 17 38.03 -19.08 -16.53
CA THR A 17 39.11 -18.48 -17.33
C THR A 17 39.42 -17.07 -16.84
N SER A 18 40.61 -16.98 -16.28
CA SER A 18 41.42 -15.84 -15.89
C SER A 18 41.34 -14.60 -16.78
N ILE A 19 41.25 -13.42 -16.17
CA ILE A 19 42.06 -12.26 -16.56
C ILE A 19 42.71 -11.71 -15.29
N LEU A 20 44.03 -11.93 -15.21
CA LEU A 20 44.93 -11.27 -14.28
C LEU A 20 45.48 -10.04 -15.01
N SER A 21 45.20 -8.83 -14.53
CA SER A 21 46.16 -7.72 -14.63
C SER A 21 45.69 -6.50 -13.85
N ASP A 22 46.60 -6.08 -12.98
CA ASP A 22 46.88 -4.71 -12.54
C ASP A 22 46.18 -4.17 -11.28
N ALA A 23 46.85 -4.45 -10.16
CA ALA A 23 46.87 -3.57 -9.00
C ALA A 23 47.62 -2.29 -9.38
N THR A 24 46.92 -1.16 -9.46
CA THR A 24 47.33 0.18 -8.95
C THR A 24 46.48 1.27 -9.61
N LYS A 25 45.41 1.67 -8.92
CA LYS A 25 44.88 3.04 -8.94
C LYS A 25 43.79 3.14 -7.88
N GLY A 26 43.91 4.12 -6.98
CA GLY A 26 42.90 4.43 -5.97
C GLY A 26 41.54 4.57 -6.64
N ARG A 27 40.59 3.74 -6.22
CA ARG A 27 39.24 3.75 -6.76
C ARG A 27 38.44 4.77 -5.96
N VAL A 28 38.10 5.86 -6.65
CA VAL A 28 37.16 6.89 -6.21
C VAL A 28 35.81 6.22 -5.93
N LEU A 29 35.21 6.51 -4.78
CA LEU A 29 33.88 6.06 -4.39
C LEU A 29 32.87 6.52 -5.45
N THR A 30 32.25 5.58 -6.16
CA THR A 30 31.27 5.83 -7.22
C THR A 30 29.87 5.89 -6.63
N VAL A 31 29.49 7.02 -6.04
CA VAL A 31 28.21 7.25 -5.34
C VAL A 31 26.95 7.03 -6.21
N GLY A 32 27.08 6.98 -7.55
CA GLY A 32 25.93 6.91 -8.48
C GLY A 32 25.53 5.50 -8.96
N SER A 33 26.32 4.45 -8.69
CA SER A 33 25.88 3.06 -8.91
C SER A 33 25.06 2.53 -7.74
N ASP A 34 25.11 3.23 -6.61
CA ASP A 34 24.75 2.68 -5.31
C ASP A 34 23.30 3.06 -4.93
N ILE A 35 22.65 4.00 -5.62
CA ILE A 35 21.22 4.34 -5.38
C ILE A 35 20.27 3.40 -6.12
N ILE A 36 20.66 2.89 -7.29
CA ILE A 36 19.84 1.95 -8.08
C ILE A 36 19.78 0.55 -7.41
N ASN A 37 20.77 0.23 -6.56
CA ASN A 37 20.85 -1.01 -5.79
C ASN A 37 20.42 -0.89 -4.31
N LYS A 38 19.88 0.25 -3.85
CA LYS A 38 19.41 0.39 -2.46
C LYS A 38 18.24 -0.57 -2.13
N PRO A 39 18.07 -1.05 -0.90
CA PRO A 39 16.90 -1.84 -0.47
C PRO A 39 15.61 -1.02 -0.55
N ASP A 40 14.48 -1.63 -0.92
CA ASP A 40 13.15 -1.00 -0.93
C ASP A 40 12.93 -0.25 0.39
N THR A 41 12.76 1.08 0.33
CA THR A 41 12.66 1.91 1.54
C THR A 41 11.36 1.68 2.32
N GLY A 42 10.48 0.78 1.84
CA GLY A 42 9.19 0.49 2.45
C GLY A 42 8.12 1.55 2.17
N LEU A 43 8.48 2.61 1.45
CA LEU A 43 7.56 3.67 1.04
C LEU A 43 6.74 3.23 -0.18
N TYR A 44 5.45 3.53 -0.20
CA TYR A 44 4.55 3.17 -1.31
C TYR A 44 4.85 3.87 -2.65
N TYR A 45 5.77 4.85 -2.64
CA TYR A 45 6.28 5.59 -3.79
C TYR A 45 7.81 5.47 -3.92
N ASP A 46 8.45 4.54 -3.20
CA ASP A 46 9.90 4.26 -3.27
C ASP A 46 10.36 4.07 -4.72
N ARG A 47 9.60 3.28 -5.48
CA ARG A 47 9.87 3.06 -6.91
C ARG A 47 9.93 4.37 -7.70
N TYR A 48 8.96 5.27 -7.49
CA TYR A 48 8.92 6.56 -8.17
C TYR A 48 10.12 7.44 -7.75
N LEU A 49 10.43 7.48 -6.46
CA LEU A 49 11.60 8.18 -5.92
C LEU A 49 12.89 7.71 -6.59
N ARG A 50 13.11 6.40 -6.72
CA ARG A 50 14.29 5.82 -7.38
C ARG A 50 14.35 6.11 -8.85
N GLU A 51 13.25 5.96 -9.57
CA GLU A 51 13.21 6.22 -11.01
C GLU A 51 13.53 7.70 -11.28
N VAL A 52 13.01 8.62 -10.46
CA VAL A 52 13.33 10.05 -10.52
C VAL A 52 14.83 10.30 -10.24
N ILE A 53 15.37 9.74 -9.14
CA ILE A 53 16.79 9.92 -8.82
C ILE A 53 17.68 9.31 -9.91
N GLY A 54 17.36 8.11 -10.40
CA GLY A 54 18.14 7.44 -11.45
C GLY A 54 18.16 8.24 -12.76
N VAL A 55 17.04 8.87 -13.13
CA VAL A 55 16.99 9.79 -14.29
C VAL A 55 17.81 11.05 -14.04
N LEU A 56 17.71 11.64 -12.85
CA LEU A 56 18.50 12.82 -12.47
C LEU A 56 20.01 12.54 -12.47
N GLU A 57 20.42 11.36 -12.04
CA GLU A 57 21.81 10.94 -12.04
C GLU A 57 22.37 10.81 -13.44
N THR A 58 21.57 10.61 -14.49
CA THR A 58 22.10 10.56 -15.87
C THR A 58 22.73 11.88 -16.31
N ASP A 59 22.36 13.00 -15.69
CA ASP A 59 22.93 14.33 -15.96
C ASP A 59 24.23 14.54 -15.16
N PRO A 60 25.39 14.78 -15.81
CA PRO A 60 26.67 14.94 -15.11
C PRO A 60 26.71 16.13 -14.14
N HIS A 61 26.08 17.26 -14.50
CA HIS A 61 26.07 18.46 -13.65
C HIS A 61 25.25 18.19 -12.39
N PHE A 62 24.07 17.61 -12.56
CA PHE A 62 23.22 17.27 -11.43
C PHE A 62 23.84 16.19 -10.54
N ARG A 63 24.49 15.17 -11.11
CA ARG A 63 25.19 14.12 -10.37
C ARG A 63 26.29 14.68 -9.47
N GLU A 64 27.12 15.60 -9.96
CA GLU A 64 28.16 16.23 -9.14
C GLU A 64 27.55 17.02 -7.97
N LYS A 65 26.43 17.72 -8.21
CA LYS A 65 25.70 18.45 -7.16
C LYS A 65 25.07 17.51 -6.14
N LEU A 66 24.52 16.39 -6.58
CA LEU A 66 23.97 15.36 -5.71
C LEU A 66 25.04 14.73 -4.82
N GLN A 67 26.23 14.46 -5.37
CA GLN A 67 27.36 13.89 -4.63
C GLN A 67 28.02 14.87 -3.65
N ALA A 68 28.01 16.16 -3.98
CA ALA A 68 28.60 17.20 -3.14
C ALA A 68 27.63 17.75 -2.07
N ALA A 69 26.33 17.47 -2.19
CA ALA A 69 25.32 17.97 -1.27
C ALA A 69 25.35 17.21 0.06
N ASN A 70 25.25 17.95 1.17
CA ASN A 70 25.05 17.34 2.48
C ASN A 70 23.58 16.95 2.67
N THR A 71 23.31 16.07 3.64
CA THR A 71 21.95 15.66 4.04
C THR A 71 21.05 16.87 4.31
N GLU A 72 21.56 17.90 4.98
CA GLU A 72 20.82 19.14 5.26
C GLU A 72 20.51 19.95 3.99
N ASP A 73 21.42 19.97 3.01
CA ASP A 73 21.22 20.70 1.75
C ASP A 73 20.13 20.04 0.89
N ILE A 74 20.06 18.70 0.98
CA ILE A 74 19.02 17.87 0.35
C ILE A 74 17.66 18.15 1.01
N LYS A 75 17.60 18.19 2.35
CA LYS A 75 16.36 18.51 3.10
C LYS A 75 15.86 19.93 2.86
N ASN A 76 16.76 20.90 2.74
CA ASN A 76 16.44 22.32 2.59
C ASN A 76 16.03 22.72 1.15
N GLY A 77 15.87 21.77 0.23
CA GLY A 77 15.41 22.03 -1.14
C GLY A 77 16.42 22.79 -2.01
N HIS A 78 17.71 22.80 -1.64
CA HIS A 78 18.74 23.45 -2.45
C HIS A 78 18.93 22.72 -3.79
N LEU A 79 18.81 21.39 -3.79
CA LEU A 79 18.93 20.54 -4.96
C LEU A 79 17.83 20.81 -6.01
N SER A 80 16.63 21.15 -5.55
CA SER A 80 15.49 21.44 -6.42
C SER A 80 15.73 22.61 -7.37
N LYS A 81 16.57 23.57 -6.99
CA LYS A 81 16.91 24.74 -7.83
C LYS A 81 17.86 24.40 -8.97
N GLU A 82 18.69 23.36 -8.79
CA GLU A 82 19.61 22.89 -9.84
C GLU A 82 18.87 22.16 -10.96
N LEU A 83 17.60 21.77 -10.73
CA LEU A 83 16.76 21.11 -11.72
C LEU A 83 16.55 21.97 -12.98
N ASP A 84 16.58 23.30 -12.88
CA ASP A 84 16.45 24.24 -14.01
C ASP A 84 17.66 24.21 -14.95
N LEU A 85 18.80 23.70 -14.49
CA LEU A 85 20.04 23.60 -15.26
C LEU A 85 20.22 22.24 -15.94
N VAL A 86 19.34 21.29 -15.64
CA VAL A 86 19.37 19.93 -16.17
C VAL A 86 19.00 19.91 -17.65
N SER A 87 19.59 18.98 -18.40
CA SER A 87 19.31 18.85 -19.84
C SER A 87 17.82 18.61 -20.16
N HIS A 88 17.38 19.09 -21.32
CA HIS A 88 15.99 18.95 -21.78
C HIS A 88 15.54 17.47 -21.86
N HIS A 89 16.46 16.56 -22.21
CA HIS A 89 16.16 15.14 -22.31
C HIS A 89 15.74 14.56 -20.96
N VAL A 90 16.50 14.87 -19.91
CA VAL A 90 16.22 14.44 -18.53
C VAL A 90 14.92 15.06 -18.04
N ARG A 91 14.67 16.35 -18.31
CA ARG A 91 13.37 16.99 -18.02
C ARG A 91 12.19 16.27 -18.67
N THR A 92 12.32 15.89 -19.94
CA THR A 92 11.25 15.16 -20.65
C THR A 92 10.97 13.79 -20.02
N GLN A 93 12.01 13.10 -19.55
CA GLN A 93 11.87 11.81 -18.85
C GLN A 93 11.21 11.99 -17.47
N LEU A 94 11.59 13.02 -16.71
CA LEU A 94 10.98 13.32 -15.42
C LEU A 94 9.48 13.67 -15.54
N ASP A 95 9.12 14.45 -16.57
CA ASP A 95 7.72 14.74 -16.88
C ASP A 95 6.92 13.47 -17.14
N GLU A 96 7.52 12.51 -17.85
CA GLU A 96 6.88 11.23 -18.15
C GLU A 96 6.72 10.35 -16.90
N LEU A 97 7.76 10.27 -16.06
CA LEU A 97 7.70 9.57 -14.78
C LEU A 97 6.58 10.13 -13.88
N LYS A 98 6.48 11.47 -13.79
CA LYS A 98 5.40 12.11 -13.02
C LYS A 98 4.02 11.74 -13.56
N ARG A 99 3.83 11.76 -14.89
CA ARG A 99 2.54 11.35 -15.51
C ARG A 99 2.19 9.90 -15.20
N GLN A 100 3.18 9.01 -15.22
CA GLN A 100 2.99 7.60 -14.89
C GLN A 100 2.59 7.43 -13.43
N GLU A 101 3.24 8.13 -12.51
CA GLU A 101 2.91 8.09 -11.08
C GLU A 101 1.53 8.66 -10.79
N VAL A 102 1.18 9.81 -11.36
CA VAL A 102 -0.17 10.39 -11.26
C VAL A 102 -1.22 9.43 -11.80
N SER A 103 -0.95 8.74 -12.91
CA SER A 103 -1.86 7.73 -13.47
C SER A 103 -2.05 6.54 -12.51
N ARG A 104 -0.95 6.05 -11.93
CA ARG A 104 -0.96 4.97 -10.93
C ARG A 104 -1.80 5.36 -9.71
N LEU A 105 -1.59 6.54 -9.15
CA LEU A 105 -2.33 7.04 -7.99
C LEU A 105 -3.81 7.25 -8.30
N ARG A 106 -4.16 7.73 -9.51
CA ARG A 106 -5.57 7.84 -9.95
C ARG A 106 -6.25 6.47 -10.05
N MET A 107 -5.55 5.45 -10.55
CA MET A 107 -6.09 4.08 -10.61
C MET A 107 -6.29 3.52 -9.21
N LEU A 108 -5.34 3.73 -8.29
CA LEU A 108 -5.47 3.33 -6.88
C LEU A 108 -6.66 4.03 -6.21
N LEU A 109 -6.79 5.34 -6.41
CA LEU A 109 -7.90 6.12 -5.88
C LEU A 109 -9.25 5.60 -6.41
N LYS A 110 -9.32 5.30 -7.72
CA LYS A 110 -10.53 4.74 -8.33
C LYS A 110 -10.87 3.37 -7.74
N ALA A 111 -9.90 2.47 -7.63
CA ALA A 111 -10.11 1.15 -7.04
C ALA A 111 -10.57 1.25 -5.58
N LYS A 112 -9.99 2.16 -4.80
CA LYS A 112 -10.39 2.40 -3.40
C LYS A 112 -11.79 3.01 -3.30
N LEU A 113 -12.13 3.98 -4.17
CA LEU A 113 -13.48 4.55 -4.24
C LEU A 113 -14.54 3.48 -4.56
N ASP A 114 -14.24 2.55 -5.47
CA ASP A 114 -15.13 1.45 -5.84
C ASP A 114 -15.34 0.44 -4.68
N SER A 115 -14.41 0.37 -3.71
CA SER A 115 -14.46 -0.56 -2.56
C SER A 115 -15.25 -0.07 -1.33
N LEU A 116 -15.86 1.13 -1.36
CA LEU A 116 -16.74 1.70 -0.31
C LEU A 116 -16.17 1.83 1.13
N GLN A 117 -14.96 1.36 1.42
CA GLN A 117 -14.23 1.64 2.67
C GLN A 117 -13.39 2.90 2.46
N MET A 118 -13.78 4.05 3.05
CA MET A 118 -13.05 5.30 2.80
C MET A 118 -12.74 6.08 4.07
N ASP A 119 -11.44 6.19 4.37
CA ASP A 119 -10.89 7.33 5.09
C ASP A 119 -10.31 8.32 4.04
N HIS A 120 -10.93 9.49 3.93
CA HIS A 120 -10.47 10.53 3.01
C HIS A 120 -9.07 11.05 3.36
N ALA A 121 -8.67 10.99 4.64
CA ALA A 121 -7.36 11.45 5.09
C ALA A 121 -6.24 10.54 4.56
N SER A 122 -6.42 9.22 4.62
CA SER A 122 -5.43 8.24 4.13
C SER A 122 -5.21 8.30 2.61
N LEU A 123 -6.22 8.78 1.86
CA LEU A 123 -6.10 9.00 0.42
C LEU A 123 -5.34 10.28 0.09
N LEU A 124 -5.56 11.35 0.86
CA LEU A 124 -4.82 12.60 0.66
C LEU A 124 -3.33 12.41 0.97
N LYS A 125 -3.01 11.59 2.00
CA LYS A 125 -1.62 11.22 2.32
C LYS A 125 -0.89 10.61 1.12
N GLN A 126 -1.59 9.83 0.27
CA GLN A 126 -0.99 9.20 -0.92
C GLN A 126 -0.46 10.19 -1.96
N PHE A 127 -0.92 11.44 -1.97
CA PHE A 127 -0.52 12.48 -2.93
C PHE A 127 0.43 13.53 -2.35
N GLU A 128 0.87 13.41 -1.09
CA GLU A 128 1.70 14.44 -0.44
C GLU A 128 3.05 14.69 -1.15
N HIS A 129 3.60 13.67 -1.81
CA HIS A 129 4.89 13.74 -2.51
C HIS A 129 4.81 14.36 -3.92
N LEU A 130 3.64 14.83 -4.37
CA LEU A 130 3.44 15.46 -5.69
C LEU A 130 2.79 16.83 -5.56
N ASP A 131 3.08 17.76 -6.46
CA ASP A 131 2.38 19.05 -6.50
C ASP A 131 0.92 18.89 -6.98
N PRO A 132 -0.10 19.23 -6.16
CA PRO A 132 -1.50 19.15 -6.56
C PRO A 132 -1.88 20.12 -7.69
N HIS A 133 -1.17 21.24 -7.82
CA HIS A 133 -1.46 22.32 -8.76
C HIS A 133 -0.92 22.05 -10.17
N ASN A 134 0.08 21.18 -10.28
CA ASN A 134 0.69 20.82 -11.55
C ASN A 134 0.82 19.29 -11.64
N GLN A 135 0.11 18.67 -12.58
CA GLN A 135 0.06 17.20 -12.67
C GLN A 135 0.86 16.62 -13.84
N ASN A 136 1.36 17.46 -14.75
CA ASN A 136 1.84 17.01 -16.07
C ASN A 136 3.32 17.28 -16.32
N THR A 137 3.92 18.25 -15.62
CA THR A 137 5.35 18.59 -15.71
C THR A 137 6.00 18.45 -14.35
N PHE A 138 7.23 17.93 -14.33
CA PHE A 138 8.02 17.74 -13.12
C PHE A 138 8.88 19.00 -12.88
N GLU A 139 8.56 19.71 -11.82
CA GLU A 139 9.18 20.98 -11.46
C GLU A 139 10.04 20.85 -10.20
N ALA A 140 10.80 21.91 -9.89
CA ALA A 140 11.62 21.99 -8.69
C ALA A 140 10.79 21.69 -7.41
N ARG A 141 9.53 22.13 -7.40
CA ARG A 141 8.59 21.88 -6.32
C ARG A 141 8.28 20.40 -6.12
N ASP A 142 8.16 19.62 -7.20
CA ASP A 142 7.93 18.18 -7.11
C ASP A 142 9.13 17.46 -6.51
N LEU A 143 10.34 17.83 -6.92
CA LEU A 143 11.55 17.25 -6.33
C LEU A 143 11.68 17.62 -4.85
N GLU A 144 11.34 18.86 -4.49
CA GLU A 144 11.31 19.32 -3.09
C GLU A 144 10.29 18.52 -2.26
N LEU A 145 9.05 18.38 -2.74
CA LEU A 145 8.00 17.61 -2.07
C LEU A 145 8.36 16.12 -1.97
N LEU A 146 8.88 15.53 -3.05
CA LEU A 146 9.26 14.13 -3.09
C LEU A 146 10.37 13.81 -2.08
N ILE A 147 11.42 14.63 -2.01
CA ILE A 147 12.54 14.43 -1.07
C ILE A 147 12.10 14.71 0.36
N SER A 148 11.37 15.81 0.60
CA SER A 148 10.93 16.19 1.95
C SER A 148 9.91 15.20 2.52
N THR A 149 8.97 14.72 1.71
CA THR A 149 8.00 13.69 2.10
C THR A 149 8.70 12.37 2.34
N ALA A 150 9.61 11.93 1.45
CA ALA A 150 10.39 10.71 1.68
C ALA A 150 11.22 10.79 2.97
N THR A 151 11.84 11.93 3.25
CA THR A 151 12.62 12.14 4.48
C THR A 151 11.72 12.05 5.72
N LYS A 152 10.59 12.77 5.71
CA LYS A 152 9.63 12.77 6.80
C LYS A 152 9.02 11.38 7.04
N ASP A 153 8.63 10.70 5.97
CA ASP A 153 8.01 9.37 6.06
C ASP A 153 9.03 8.35 6.56
N LEU A 154 10.29 8.41 6.11
CA LEU A 154 11.35 7.53 6.62
C LEU A 154 11.71 7.78 8.08
N GLU A 155 11.69 9.04 8.52
CA GLU A 155 11.93 9.40 9.93
C GLU A 155 10.78 8.94 10.84
N ASN A 156 9.55 8.89 10.33
CA ASN A 156 8.37 8.49 11.09
C ASN A 156 7.92 7.05 10.80
N TYR A 157 8.57 6.32 9.90
CA TYR A 157 8.14 5.00 9.44
C TYR A 157 7.91 4.04 10.60
N ASP A 158 8.92 3.90 11.45
CA ASP A 158 8.89 3.03 12.63
C ASP A 158 7.79 3.47 13.60
N ALA A 159 7.67 4.77 13.87
CA ALA A 159 6.66 5.31 14.78
C ALA A 159 5.23 5.08 14.26
N GLU A 160 4.99 5.29 12.96
CA GLU A 160 3.68 5.04 12.34
C GLU A 160 3.33 3.55 12.40
N ARG A 161 4.31 2.66 12.17
CA ARG A 161 4.11 1.22 12.29
C ARG A 161 3.77 0.80 13.72
N HIS A 162 4.44 1.35 14.73
CA HIS A 162 4.09 1.15 16.14
C HIS A 162 2.66 1.60 16.46
N GLU A 163 2.23 2.74 15.91
CA GLU A 163 0.86 3.23 16.08
C GLU A 163 -0.18 2.34 15.39
N GLU A 164 0.11 1.85 14.19
CA GLU A 164 -0.74 0.89 13.47
C GLU A 164 -0.89 -0.42 14.24
N PHE A 165 0.23 -0.99 14.72
CA PHE A 165 0.22 -2.20 15.53
C PHE A 165 -0.52 -2.00 16.85
N LYS A 166 -0.34 -0.84 17.51
CA LYS A 166 -1.11 -0.48 18.70
C LYS A 166 -2.63 -0.46 18.43
N ARG A 167 -3.06 0.08 17.28
CA ARG A 167 -4.48 0.06 16.89
C ARG A 167 -4.98 -1.35 16.60
N TYR A 168 -4.15 -2.18 15.97
CA TYR A 168 -4.45 -3.59 15.73
C TYR A 168 -4.72 -4.33 17.04
N GLU A 169 -3.82 -4.19 18.01
CA GLU A 169 -3.95 -4.80 19.33
C GLU A 169 -5.20 -4.31 20.09
N MET A 170 -5.50 -3.00 20.03
CA MET A 170 -6.74 -2.46 20.61
C MET A 170 -7.99 -3.00 19.91
N LEU A 171 -7.97 -3.18 18.59
CA LEU A 171 -9.10 -3.74 17.84
C LEU A 171 -9.33 -5.21 18.19
N LYS A 172 -8.27 -6.01 18.25
CA LYS A 172 -8.29 -7.42 18.65
C LYS A 172 -8.90 -7.58 20.05
N GLU A 173 -8.47 -6.77 21.01
CA GLU A 173 -9.03 -6.77 22.37
C GLU A 173 -10.50 -6.30 22.39
N HIS A 174 -10.85 -5.28 21.61
CA HIS A 174 -12.24 -4.80 21.50
C HIS A 174 -13.17 -5.91 20.97
N GLU A 175 -12.79 -6.57 19.87
CA GLU A 175 -13.55 -7.68 19.30
C GLU A 175 -13.71 -8.82 20.29
N ARG A 176 -12.65 -9.14 21.05
CA ARG A 176 -12.69 -10.11 22.15
C ARG A 176 -13.73 -9.71 23.21
N ARG A 177 -13.72 -8.46 23.66
CA ARG A 177 -14.67 -7.95 24.67
C ARG A 177 -16.11 -8.00 24.16
N GLU A 178 -16.36 -7.59 22.92
CA GLU A 178 -17.70 -7.66 22.31
C GLU A 178 -18.18 -9.11 22.15
N TYR A 179 -17.30 -10.01 21.72
CA TYR A 179 -17.62 -11.44 21.63
C TYR A 179 -18.01 -12.03 22.99
N LEU A 180 -17.23 -11.76 24.04
CA LEU A 180 -17.53 -12.23 25.40
C LEU A 180 -18.81 -11.62 25.99
N LYS A 181 -19.15 -10.38 25.64
CA LYS A 181 -20.41 -9.74 26.05
C LYS A 181 -21.64 -10.44 25.47
N GLY A 182 -21.55 -10.95 24.23
CA GLY A 182 -22.63 -11.66 23.55
C GLY A 182 -22.89 -13.09 24.05
N LEU A 183 -22.00 -13.65 24.87
CA LEU A 183 -22.08 -15.03 25.37
C LEU A 183 -22.77 -15.16 26.74
N ASP A 184 -23.39 -16.31 26.96
CA ASP A 184 -23.89 -16.75 28.27
C ASP A 184 -22.73 -16.98 29.25
N GLN A 185 -22.99 -16.88 30.57
CA GLN A 185 -21.96 -16.99 31.62
C GLN A 185 -21.07 -18.26 31.50
N GLU A 186 -21.69 -19.44 31.31
CA GLU A 186 -20.95 -20.71 31.21
C GLU A 186 -20.09 -20.79 29.95
N LYS A 187 -20.54 -20.18 28.84
CA LYS A 187 -19.76 -20.13 27.59
C LYS A 187 -18.63 -19.13 27.70
N ARG A 188 -18.88 -17.98 28.35
CA ARG A 188 -17.85 -16.95 28.61
C ARG A 188 -16.69 -17.52 29.41
N GLU A 189 -16.97 -18.21 30.51
CA GLU A 189 -15.91 -18.83 31.33
C GLU A 189 -15.13 -19.92 30.58
N ARG A 190 -15.79 -20.67 29.70
CA ARG A 190 -15.11 -21.66 28.85
C ARG A 190 -14.19 -21.00 27.83
N GLU A 191 -14.63 -19.92 27.19
CA GLU A 191 -13.79 -19.22 26.22
C GLU A 191 -12.62 -18.52 26.89
N GLU A 192 -12.84 -17.87 28.04
CA GLU A 192 -11.76 -17.23 28.81
C GLU A 192 -10.67 -18.24 29.20
N LYS A 193 -11.06 -19.46 29.59
CA LYS A 193 -10.10 -20.55 29.85
C LYS A 193 -9.36 -20.98 28.60
N ARG A 194 -10.06 -21.17 27.48
CA ARG A 194 -9.43 -21.50 26.20
C ARG A 194 -8.40 -20.44 25.80
N MET A 195 -8.73 -19.16 25.95
CA MET A 195 -7.81 -18.06 25.65
C MET A 195 -6.58 -18.08 26.56
N GLN A 196 -6.76 -18.33 27.86
CA GLN A 196 -5.63 -18.49 28.79
C GLN A 196 -4.74 -19.67 28.40
N GLU A 197 -5.33 -20.79 27.97
CA GLU A 197 -4.60 -21.95 27.47
C GLU A 197 -3.80 -21.62 26.21
N LEU A 198 -4.35 -20.84 25.27
CA LEU A 198 -3.63 -20.39 24.08
C LEU A 198 -2.46 -19.45 24.42
N ILE A 199 -2.68 -18.48 25.32
CA ILE A 199 -1.60 -17.58 25.80
C ILE A 199 -0.49 -18.38 26.46
N GLU A 200 -0.83 -19.35 27.29
CA GLU A 200 0.15 -20.20 27.98
C GLU A 200 0.88 -21.11 26.99
N LYS A 201 0.19 -21.63 25.98
CA LYS A 201 0.79 -22.41 24.90
C LYS A 201 1.81 -21.57 24.11
N HIS A 202 1.45 -20.34 23.74
CA HIS A 202 2.35 -19.42 23.03
C HIS A 202 3.60 -19.07 23.86
N ARG A 203 3.43 -18.85 25.18
CA ARG A 203 4.56 -18.61 26.10
C ARG A 203 5.53 -19.78 26.22
N GLN A 204 5.09 -20.98 25.87
CA GLN A 204 5.92 -22.18 25.91
C GLN A 204 6.71 -22.34 24.62
N HIS A 205 7.73 -21.51 24.45
CA HIS A 205 8.65 -21.59 23.33
C HIS A 205 10.09 -21.89 23.79
N PRO A 206 10.95 -22.41 22.90
CA PRO A 206 12.39 -22.51 23.15
C PRO A 206 12.99 -21.15 23.51
N LYS A 207 14.11 -21.16 24.24
CA LYS A 207 14.79 -19.92 24.61
C LYS A 207 15.26 -19.17 23.36
N ILE A 208 14.83 -17.91 23.24
CA ILE A 208 15.31 -16.98 22.21
C ILE A 208 16.55 -16.23 22.69
N ASN A 209 17.46 -15.98 21.76
CA ASN A 209 18.65 -15.16 22.00
C ASN A 209 18.32 -13.67 21.88
N ALA A 210 19.15 -12.81 22.50
CA ALA A 210 18.99 -11.37 22.36
C ALA A 210 19.33 -10.94 20.94
N PRO A 211 18.57 -10.02 20.33
CA PRO A 211 18.86 -9.52 18.99
C PRO A 211 20.21 -8.80 18.96
N GLY A 212 21.05 -9.13 17.98
CA GLY A 212 22.43 -8.65 17.82
C GLY A 212 23.47 -9.35 18.72
N SER A 213 23.06 -10.31 19.55
CA SER A 213 23.99 -11.02 20.44
C SER A 213 24.86 -12.03 19.69
N VAL A 214 26.08 -12.27 20.18
CA VAL A 214 26.99 -13.29 19.60
C VAL A 214 26.36 -14.69 19.63
N ALA A 215 25.47 -14.99 20.58
CA ALA A 215 24.76 -16.26 20.64
C ALA A 215 23.81 -16.42 19.44
N GLN A 216 22.99 -15.41 19.17
CA GLN A 216 22.12 -15.38 17.99
C GLN A 216 22.91 -15.53 16.69
N LEU A 217 23.98 -14.72 16.51
CA LEU A 217 24.76 -14.73 15.27
C LEU A 217 25.42 -16.09 15.02
N ARG A 218 25.85 -16.78 16.08
CA ARG A 218 26.40 -18.14 15.99
C ARG A 218 25.35 -19.17 15.61
N GLU A 219 24.14 -19.00 16.11
CA GLU A 219 23.04 -19.90 15.76
C GLU A 219 22.64 -19.74 14.30
N VAL A 220 22.52 -18.50 13.81
CA VAL A 220 22.31 -18.25 12.37
C VAL A 220 23.44 -18.87 11.53
N TRP A 221 24.68 -18.72 11.97
CA TRP A 221 25.86 -19.33 11.31
C TRP A 221 25.80 -20.87 11.26
N GLU A 222 25.30 -21.52 12.32
CA GLU A 222 25.17 -22.97 12.37
C GLU A 222 23.96 -23.46 11.56
N GLU A 223 22.79 -22.89 11.81
CA GLU A 223 21.52 -23.42 11.33
C GLU A 223 21.13 -22.92 9.94
N THR A 224 21.45 -21.66 9.62
CA THR A 224 21.11 -21.04 8.32
C THR A 224 22.24 -21.20 7.33
N ASP A 225 23.46 -20.90 7.75
CA ASP A 225 24.62 -20.97 6.86
C ASP A 225 25.22 -22.39 6.76
N GLY A 226 24.90 -23.28 7.71
CA GLY A 226 25.40 -24.65 7.73
C GLY A 226 26.90 -24.75 8.01
N LEU A 227 27.46 -23.78 8.72
CA LEU A 227 28.90 -23.66 9.00
C LEU A 227 29.24 -24.11 10.44
N ASP A 228 30.49 -24.51 10.67
CA ASP A 228 30.92 -25.00 11.99
C ASP A 228 30.87 -23.88 13.06
N PRO A 229 30.15 -24.09 14.18
CA PRO A 229 30.07 -23.11 15.28
C PRO A 229 31.43 -22.73 15.88
N GLN A 230 32.43 -23.62 15.83
CA GLN A 230 33.76 -23.37 16.38
C GLN A 230 34.58 -22.42 15.50
N GLU A 231 34.23 -22.29 14.21
CA GLU A 231 34.90 -21.42 13.25
C GLU A 231 34.23 -20.06 13.08
N PHE A 232 33.27 -19.73 13.96
CA PHE A 232 32.53 -18.48 13.89
C PHE A 232 33.45 -17.26 13.78
N ASN A 233 33.31 -16.52 12.68
CA ASN A 233 34.07 -15.32 12.40
C ASN A 233 33.13 -14.16 12.05
N PRO A 234 33.06 -13.09 12.86
CA PRO A 234 32.19 -11.95 12.61
C PRO A 234 32.38 -11.30 11.24
N LYS A 235 33.61 -11.28 10.70
CA LYS A 235 33.86 -10.69 9.37
C LYS A 235 33.31 -11.54 8.25
N THR A 236 33.42 -12.87 8.38
CA THR A 236 32.87 -13.79 7.39
C THR A 236 31.35 -13.80 7.47
N PHE A 237 30.79 -13.79 8.68
CA PHE A 237 29.36 -13.67 8.92
C PHE A 237 28.79 -12.41 8.25
N PHE A 238 29.41 -11.24 8.48
CA PHE A 238 29.00 -9.98 7.88
C PHE A 238 28.92 -10.09 6.34
N LYS A 239 29.99 -10.59 5.71
CA LYS A 239 30.06 -10.72 4.25
C LYS A 239 29.08 -11.73 3.66
N LEU A 240 28.64 -12.71 4.46
CA LEU A 240 27.69 -13.71 4.01
C LEU A 240 26.26 -13.17 3.99
N HIS A 241 25.98 -12.18 4.84
CA HIS A 241 24.66 -11.58 4.99
C HIS A 241 24.51 -10.21 4.31
N ASP A 242 25.63 -9.59 3.92
CA ASP A 242 25.72 -8.53 2.93
C ASP A 242 25.40 -9.16 1.55
N THR A 243 24.10 -9.24 1.26
CA THR A 243 23.55 -10.04 0.16
C THR A 243 23.75 -9.35 -1.18
N ASN A 244 23.85 -8.02 -1.17
CA ASN A 244 24.07 -7.18 -2.35
C ASN A 244 25.55 -6.81 -2.57
N GLU A 245 26.46 -7.22 -1.67
CA GLU A 245 27.91 -6.97 -1.68
C GLU A 245 28.30 -5.47 -1.67
N ASP A 246 27.50 -4.61 -1.05
CA ASP A 246 27.75 -3.17 -0.98
C ASP A 246 28.64 -2.76 0.23
N GLY A 247 28.95 -3.72 1.11
CA GLY A 247 29.85 -3.54 2.25
C GLY A 247 29.19 -2.93 3.49
N VAL A 248 27.87 -2.76 3.49
CA VAL A 248 27.06 -2.39 4.65
C VAL A 248 25.97 -3.44 4.89
N LEU A 249 25.39 -3.45 6.09
CA LEU A 249 24.16 -4.22 6.35
C LEU A 249 23.01 -3.24 6.54
N ASP A 250 21.99 -3.37 5.71
CA ASP A 250 20.80 -2.55 5.81
C ASP A 250 19.75 -3.13 6.78
N GLU A 251 18.61 -2.44 6.91
CA GLU A 251 17.50 -2.87 7.75
C GLU A 251 16.92 -4.23 7.36
N GLN A 252 16.78 -4.51 6.07
CA GLN A 252 16.18 -5.75 5.57
C GLN A 252 17.12 -6.93 5.80
N GLU A 253 18.41 -6.72 5.56
CA GLU A 253 19.44 -7.73 5.82
C GLU A 253 19.54 -8.05 7.31
N LEU A 254 19.43 -7.05 8.20
CA LEU A 254 19.36 -7.28 9.64
C LEU A 254 18.07 -7.99 10.06
N GLU A 255 16.92 -7.59 9.52
CA GLU A 255 15.64 -8.24 9.79
C GLU A 255 15.66 -9.72 9.40
N ALA A 256 16.31 -10.07 8.28
CA ALA A 256 16.46 -11.45 7.83
C ALA A 256 17.15 -12.33 8.89
N LEU A 257 18.13 -11.79 9.62
CA LEU A 257 18.83 -12.51 10.71
C LEU A 257 17.89 -12.92 11.85
N PHE A 258 16.82 -12.16 12.07
CA PHE A 258 15.91 -12.38 13.19
C PHE A 258 14.85 -13.42 12.90
N THR A 259 14.59 -13.72 11.62
CA THR A 259 13.58 -14.68 11.18
C THR A 259 13.72 -16.02 11.90
N LYS A 260 14.94 -16.54 12.03
CA LYS A 260 15.20 -17.83 12.70
C LYS A 260 14.89 -17.83 14.18
N GLU A 261 15.17 -16.73 14.89
CA GLU A 261 14.82 -16.62 16.30
C GLU A 261 13.31 -16.53 16.49
N LEU A 262 12.61 -15.82 15.61
CA LEU A 262 11.15 -15.65 15.67
C LEU A 262 10.39 -16.93 15.27
N GLU A 263 10.92 -17.73 14.34
CA GLU A 263 10.36 -19.04 13.95
C GLU A 263 10.31 -20.04 15.12
N LYS A 264 11.07 -19.82 16.20
CA LYS A 264 10.97 -20.64 17.42
C LYS A 264 9.73 -20.32 18.25
N VAL A 265 9.20 -19.11 18.11
CA VAL A 265 8.09 -18.56 18.92
C VAL A 265 6.78 -18.57 18.14
N TYR A 266 6.84 -18.29 16.84
CA TYR A 266 5.68 -18.12 15.99
C TYR A 266 5.67 -19.15 14.85
N ASP A 267 4.61 -19.95 14.73
CA ASP A 267 4.33 -20.82 13.59
C ASP A 267 3.00 -20.39 12.93
N PRO A 268 2.99 -20.04 11.62
CA PRO A 268 1.76 -19.70 10.89
C PRO A 268 0.66 -20.77 10.91
N LYS A 269 0.98 -22.01 11.30
CA LYS A 269 0.03 -23.13 11.39
C LYS A 269 -0.67 -23.22 12.75
N ASN A 270 -0.17 -22.53 13.76
CA ASN A 270 -0.74 -22.49 15.10
C ASN A 270 -1.80 -21.39 15.19
N GLU A 271 -2.88 -21.64 15.93
CA GLU A 271 -3.95 -20.64 16.09
C GLU A 271 -3.64 -19.58 17.15
N GLU A 272 -2.74 -19.91 18.08
CA GLU A 272 -2.27 -19.00 19.12
C GLU A 272 -1.20 -18.00 18.65
N ASP A 273 -0.57 -18.27 17.50
CA ASP A 273 0.57 -17.49 17.01
C ASP A 273 0.09 -16.43 16.02
N ASP A 274 0.30 -15.17 16.37
CA ASP A 274 -0.10 -14.04 15.54
C ASP A 274 1.07 -13.57 14.68
N MET A 275 0.91 -13.69 13.35
CA MET A 275 1.95 -13.29 12.40
C MET A 275 2.16 -11.78 12.35
N MET A 276 1.16 -10.98 12.73
CA MET A 276 1.32 -9.53 12.85
C MET A 276 2.16 -9.18 14.08
N GLU A 277 1.98 -9.91 15.20
CA GLU A 277 2.83 -9.77 16.39
C GLU A 277 4.27 -10.19 16.08
N MET A 278 4.48 -11.27 15.33
CA MET A 278 5.81 -11.70 14.87
C MET A 278 6.53 -10.61 14.06
N GLU A 279 5.82 -9.97 13.13
CA GLU A 279 6.37 -8.91 12.27
C GLU A 279 6.78 -7.69 13.09
N GLU A 280 5.92 -7.26 14.00
CA GLU A 280 6.20 -6.18 14.95
C GLU A 280 7.41 -6.53 15.85
N GLU A 281 7.50 -7.78 16.29
CA GLU A 281 8.64 -8.26 17.08
C GLU A 281 9.94 -8.10 16.29
N ARG A 282 9.92 -8.46 15.00
CA ARG A 282 11.05 -8.30 14.08
C ARG A 282 11.51 -6.85 13.96
N LEU A 283 10.58 -5.91 13.80
CA LEU A 283 10.89 -4.49 13.64
C LEU A 283 11.53 -3.90 14.89
N ARG A 284 11.02 -4.24 16.07
CA ARG A 284 11.61 -3.78 17.32
C ARG A 284 12.96 -4.46 17.63
N MET A 285 13.16 -5.72 17.22
CA MET A 285 14.49 -6.35 17.26
C MET A 285 15.48 -5.56 16.39
N ARG A 286 15.07 -5.17 15.19
CA ARG A 286 15.87 -4.30 14.30
C ARG A 286 16.15 -2.95 14.92
N GLU A 287 15.15 -2.25 15.45
CA GLU A 287 15.35 -0.96 16.13
C GLU A 287 16.32 -1.07 17.30
N HIS A 288 16.23 -2.15 18.08
CA HIS A 288 17.15 -2.43 19.16
C HIS A 288 18.59 -2.58 18.67
N VAL A 289 18.80 -3.36 17.60
CA VAL A 289 20.12 -3.53 17.00
C VAL A 289 20.63 -2.21 16.42
N MET A 290 19.85 -1.53 15.58
CA MET A 290 20.25 -0.26 14.96
C MET A 290 20.65 0.76 16.03
N LYS A 291 19.84 0.95 17.06
CA LYS A 291 20.14 1.88 18.16
C LYS A 291 21.46 1.60 18.89
N ASN A 292 21.88 0.33 18.95
CA ASN A 292 23.08 -0.10 19.69
C ASN A 292 24.33 -0.24 18.82
N VAL A 293 24.15 -0.46 17.52
CA VAL A 293 25.22 -0.78 16.55
C VAL A 293 25.52 0.40 15.63
N ASP A 294 24.50 0.98 14.99
CA ASP A 294 24.62 2.13 14.10
C ASP A 294 24.98 3.39 14.92
N THR A 295 26.24 3.83 14.77
CA THR A 295 26.77 4.93 15.60
C THR A 295 26.55 6.29 14.93
N ASN A 296 26.56 6.35 13.61
CA ASN A 296 26.38 7.57 12.82
C ASN A 296 24.90 7.83 12.43
N LYS A 297 24.00 6.91 12.74
CA LYS A 297 22.54 7.00 12.52
C LYS A 297 22.18 7.18 11.05
N ASP A 298 22.91 6.53 10.17
CA ASP A 298 22.62 6.53 8.72
C ASP A 298 21.73 5.34 8.30
N ARG A 299 21.26 4.54 9.27
CA ARG A 299 20.42 3.35 9.08
C ARG A 299 21.13 2.23 8.31
N LEU A 300 22.46 2.27 8.27
CA LEU A 300 23.31 1.26 7.67
C LEU A 300 24.34 0.83 8.71
N VAL A 301 24.65 -0.46 8.75
CA VAL A 301 25.66 -0.99 9.66
C VAL A 301 26.91 -1.32 8.87
N THR A 302 27.97 -0.52 9.07
CA THR A 302 29.26 -0.84 8.45
C THR A 302 29.93 -2.03 9.13
N LEU A 303 30.82 -2.72 8.40
CA LEU A 303 31.63 -3.81 8.98
C LEU A 303 32.34 -3.41 10.28
N LYS A 304 32.79 -2.15 10.37
CA LYS A 304 33.49 -1.64 11.55
C LYS A 304 32.56 -1.53 12.76
N GLU A 305 31.34 -1.06 12.55
CA GLU A 305 30.32 -0.95 13.60
C GLU A 305 29.87 -2.33 14.06
N PHE A 306 29.64 -3.23 13.11
CA PHE A 306 29.29 -4.63 13.39
C PHE A 306 30.35 -5.33 14.24
N ILE A 307 31.63 -5.29 13.86
CA ILE A 307 32.69 -5.93 14.67
C ILE A 307 32.72 -5.33 16.08
N LYS A 308 32.64 -4.00 16.19
CA LYS A 308 32.66 -3.30 17.48
C LYS A 308 31.46 -3.68 18.35
N SER A 309 30.29 -3.97 17.77
CA SER A 309 29.12 -4.40 18.52
C SER A 309 29.27 -5.83 19.03
N THR A 310 29.84 -6.75 18.24
CA THR A 310 30.10 -8.14 18.69
C THR A 310 31.09 -8.24 19.86
N GLU A 311 31.94 -7.24 20.06
CA GLU A 311 32.87 -7.16 21.20
C GLU A 311 32.19 -6.68 22.50
N LYS A 312 31.03 -6.01 22.41
CA LYS A 312 30.27 -5.56 23.58
C LYS A 312 29.49 -6.75 24.16
N LYS A 313 29.70 -7.01 25.45
CA LYS A 313 29.11 -8.17 26.17
C LYS A 313 27.66 -8.02 26.62
N GLU A 314 27.02 -6.89 26.39
CA GLU A 314 25.73 -6.56 27.00
C GLU A 314 24.66 -6.34 25.93
N PHE A 315 24.17 -7.43 25.36
CA PHE A 315 22.85 -7.47 24.74
C PHE A 315 21.91 -8.12 25.74
N THR A 316 21.10 -7.31 26.41
CA THR A 316 20.00 -7.81 27.24
C THR A 316 18.88 -8.27 26.32
N ASN A 317 18.27 -9.43 26.60
CA ASN A 317 16.97 -9.74 25.99
C ASN A 317 16.04 -8.56 26.31
N PRO A 318 15.45 -7.94 25.29
CA PRO A 318 14.47 -6.90 25.53
C PRO A 318 13.33 -7.54 26.32
N LYS A 319 13.08 -6.96 27.50
CA LYS A 319 12.22 -7.45 28.57
C LYS A 319 10.80 -7.64 28.05
N ASP A 320 10.18 -8.81 28.27
CA ASP A 320 8.80 -9.19 27.93
C ASP A 320 7.93 -7.97 27.60
N TRP A 321 7.61 -7.81 26.32
CA TRP A 321 7.20 -6.53 25.80
C TRP A 321 5.76 -6.30 26.21
N GLU A 322 5.57 -5.40 27.18
CA GLU A 322 4.27 -5.11 27.75
C GLU A 322 3.30 -4.58 26.67
N PRO A 323 1.97 -4.71 26.87
CA PRO A 323 0.97 -4.16 25.96
C PRO A 323 1.25 -2.69 25.63
N MET A 324 1.22 -2.34 24.35
CA MET A 324 1.58 -1.00 23.85
C MET A 324 0.52 0.08 24.13
N TYR A 325 -0.59 -0.29 24.76
CA TYR A 325 -1.72 0.60 25.05
C TYR A 325 -2.14 0.53 26.52
N THR A 326 -2.66 1.65 27.03
CA THR A 326 -3.30 1.71 28.34
C THR A 326 -4.79 1.43 28.26
N GLU A 327 -5.41 1.02 29.38
CA GLU A 327 -6.86 0.80 29.43
C GLU A 327 -7.65 2.07 29.07
N GLU A 328 -7.14 3.27 29.42
CA GLU A 328 -7.75 4.53 29.02
C GLU A 328 -7.70 4.77 27.51
N GLU A 329 -6.63 4.35 26.85
CA GLU A 329 -6.51 4.45 25.39
C GLU A 329 -7.46 3.49 24.69
N LEU A 330 -7.57 2.25 25.18
CA LEU A 330 -8.54 1.29 24.68
C LEU A 330 -9.98 1.82 24.80
N GLN A 331 -10.36 2.38 25.96
CA GLN A 331 -11.71 2.94 26.14
C GLN A 331 -12.01 4.10 25.18
N ARG A 332 -11.02 4.95 24.88
CA ARG A 332 -11.17 6.01 23.88
C ARG A 332 -11.34 5.44 22.48
N PHE A 333 -10.54 4.43 22.14
CA PHE A 333 -10.64 3.73 20.86
C PHE A 333 -12.01 3.06 20.67
N GLU A 334 -12.52 2.36 21.70
CA GLU A 334 -13.87 1.78 21.66
C GLU A 334 -14.97 2.84 21.52
N ALA A 335 -14.78 4.03 22.11
CA ALA A 335 -15.72 5.14 21.93
C ALA A 335 -15.70 5.66 20.49
N GLU A 336 -14.52 5.83 19.90
CA GLU A 336 -14.36 6.23 18.50
C GLU A 336 -15.00 5.21 17.54
N LEU A 337 -14.85 3.91 17.80
CA LEU A 337 -15.48 2.85 17.01
C LEU A 337 -17.00 2.94 17.07
N ARG A 338 -17.60 3.16 18.25
CA ARG A 338 -19.04 3.33 18.39
C ARG A 338 -19.55 4.56 17.64
N ASP A 339 -18.86 5.69 17.75
CA ASP A 339 -19.23 6.91 17.04
C ASP A 339 -19.19 6.70 15.51
N LYS A 340 -18.16 6.02 15.01
CA LYS A 340 -18.02 5.63 13.59
C LYS A 340 -19.12 4.67 13.15
N GLU A 341 -19.46 3.67 13.95
CA GLU A 341 -20.54 2.73 13.64
C GLU A 341 -21.90 3.45 13.53
N GLU A 342 -22.18 4.38 14.45
CA GLU A 342 -23.39 5.20 14.38
C GLU A 342 -23.43 6.09 13.13
N GLU A 343 -22.31 6.71 12.77
CA GLU A 343 -22.20 7.51 11.55
C GLU A 343 -22.46 6.66 10.30
N LEU A 344 -21.83 5.49 10.21
CA LEU A 344 -22.02 4.55 9.10
C LEU A 344 -23.46 4.06 9.02
N LYS A 345 -24.10 3.79 10.16
CA LYS A 345 -25.51 3.40 10.21
C LYS A 345 -26.43 4.51 9.67
N ARG A 346 -26.22 5.76 10.09
CA ARG A 346 -26.97 6.91 9.56
C ARG A 346 -26.75 7.07 8.05
N ARG A 347 -25.50 6.92 7.59
CA ARG A 347 -25.18 6.98 6.16
C ARG A 347 -25.84 5.86 5.37
N ALA A 348 -25.82 4.62 5.88
CA ALA A 348 -26.49 3.48 5.26
C ALA A 348 -28.02 3.70 5.15
N GLU A 349 -28.65 4.27 6.19
CA GLU A 349 -30.07 4.65 6.15
C GLU A 349 -30.35 5.71 5.07
N THR A 350 -29.53 6.75 4.96
CA THR A 350 -29.69 7.77 3.89
C THR A 350 -29.53 7.19 2.49
N LEU A 351 -28.54 6.33 2.28
CA LEU A 351 -28.32 5.66 0.99
C LEU A 351 -29.48 4.73 0.62
N ARG A 352 -30.06 4.04 1.61
CA ARG A 352 -31.25 3.20 1.39
C ARG A 352 -32.44 4.04 0.94
N GLN A 353 -32.67 5.19 1.57
CA GLN A 353 -33.74 6.12 1.16
C GLN A 353 -33.51 6.65 -0.26
N GLU A 354 -32.28 7.04 -0.59
CA GLU A 354 -31.92 7.49 -1.94
C GLU A 354 -32.14 6.38 -2.98
N GLN A 355 -31.75 5.13 -2.66
CA GLN A 355 -31.98 3.99 -3.53
C GLN A 355 -33.47 3.72 -3.78
N GLU A 356 -34.31 3.87 -2.75
CA GLU A 356 -35.77 3.75 -2.89
C GLU A 356 -36.34 4.85 -3.79
N LEU A 357 -35.93 6.11 -3.61
CA LEU A 357 -36.32 7.24 -4.46
C LEU A 357 -35.91 7.03 -5.92
N LEU A 358 -34.68 6.56 -6.17
CA LEU A 358 -34.20 6.25 -7.51
C LEU A 358 -34.99 5.11 -8.16
N LYS A 359 -35.36 4.08 -7.40
CA LYS A 359 -36.23 2.99 -7.89
C LYS A 359 -37.61 3.50 -8.29
N GLU A 360 -38.22 4.39 -7.49
CA GLU A 360 -39.50 5.01 -7.84
C GLU A 360 -39.40 5.87 -9.09
N ARG A 361 -38.35 6.70 -9.20
CA ARG A 361 -38.08 7.51 -10.39
C ARG A 361 -37.86 6.63 -11.63
N GLY A 362 -37.17 5.51 -11.48
CA GLY A 362 -36.99 4.51 -12.55
C GLY A 362 -38.30 3.91 -13.03
N LYS A 363 -39.21 3.54 -12.12
CA LYS A 363 -40.56 3.04 -12.46
C LYS A 363 -41.37 4.10 -13.22
N ALA A 364 -41.34 5.35 -12.76
CA ALA A 364 -42.04 6.46 -13.42
C ALA A 364 -41.52 6.69 -14.85
N LEU A 365 -40.20 6.65 -15.04
CA LEU A 365 -39.58 6.80 -16.36
C LEU A 365 -39.96 5.66 -17.32
N GLU A 366 -40.00 4.41 -16.83
CA GLU A 366 -40.39 3.26 -17.66
C GLU A 366 -41.89 3.32 -18.02
N ALA A 367 -42.75 3.77 -17.11
CA ALA A 367 -44.16 4.02 -17.40
C ALA A 367 -44.32 5.10 -18.49
N GLN A 368 -43.62 6.23 -18.35
CA GLN A 368 -43.62 7.30 -19.36
C GLN A 368 -43.14 6.79 -20.74
N LYS A 369 -42.11 5.94 -20.76
CA LYS A 369 -41.60 5.32 -21.99
C LYS A 369 -42.61 4.35 -22.63
N GLN A 370 -43.38 3.61 -21.83
CA GLN A 370 -44.45 2.73 -22.34
C GLN A 370 -45.60 3.54 -22.93
N GLU A 371 -46.04 4.61 -22.24
CA GLU A 371 -47.06 5.53 -22.76
C GLU A 371 -46.62 6.16 -24.08
N TYR A 372 -45.38 6.65 -24.17
CA TYR A 372 -44.83 7.19 -25.40
C TYR A 372 -44.83 6.16 -26.55
N LYS A 373 -44.42 4.92 -26.28
CA LYS A 373 -44.46 3.83 -27.27
C LYS A 373 -45.88 3.54 -27.75
N GLN A 374 -46.86 3.52 -26.85
CA GLN A 374 -48.27 3.31 -27.21
C GLN A 374 -48.79 4.46 -28.08
N ALA A 375 -48.51 5.70 -27.71
CA ALA A 375 -48.91 6.88 -28.49
C ALA A 375 -48.29 6.88 -29.90
N VAL A 376 -47.02 6.50 -30.04
CA VAL A 376 -46.35 6.36 -31.34
C VAL A 376 -47.00 5.26 -32.19
N LEU A 377 -47.37 4.12 -31.57
CA LEU A 377 -48.06 3.03 -32.27
C LEU A 377 -49.44 3.46 -32.76
N GLU A 378 -50.23 4.16 -31.93
CA GLU A 378 -51.55 4.67 -32.28
C GLU A 378 -51.47 5.70 -33.43
N MET A 379 -50.51 6.64 -33.35
CA MET A 379 -50.28 7.60 -34.44
C MET A 379 -49.91 6.89 -35.75
N SER A 380 -49.08 5.84 -35.70
CA SER A 380 -48.72 5.05 -36.88
C SER A 380 -49.93 4.32 -37.47
N GLN A 381 -50.82 3.78 -36.64
CA GLN A 381 -52.06 3.14 -37.08
C GLN A 381 -53.01 4.15 -37.75
N ARG A 382 -53.26 5.30 -37.12
CA ARG A 382 -54.07 6.37 -37.74
C ARG A 382 -53.50 6.83 -39.07
N GLN A 383 -52.18 6.92 -39.19
CA GLN A 383 -51.54 7.30 -40.46
C GLN A 383 -51.76 6.25 -41.56
N LYS A 384 -51.73 4.96 -41.21
CA LYS A 384 -52.06 3.86 -42.15
C LYS A 384 -53.53 3.86 -42.53
N GLU A 385 -54.44 4.13 -41.60
CA GLU A 385 -55.88 4.25 -41.88
C GLU A 385 -56.18 5.43 -42.82
N LEU A 386 -55.56 6.58 -42.61
CA LEU A 386 -55.66 7.73 -43.51
C LEU A 386 -55.09 7.42 -44.90
N GLN A 387 -53.98 6.68 -45.00
CA GLN A 387 -53.44 6.23 -46.29
C GLN A 387 -54.29 5.16 -46.98
N ALA A 388 -55.04 4.34 -46.23
CA ALA A 388 -55.98 3.37 -46.77
C ALA A 388 -57.29 4.02 -47.23
N ALA A 389 -57.75 5.07 -46.53
CA ALA A 389 -58.92 5.86 -46.91
C ALA A 389 -58.70 6.69 -48.20
N ASP A 390 -57.45 7.03 -48.53
CA ASP A 390 -57.10 7.80 -49.73
C ASP A 390 -56.90 6.92 -51.00
N ARG A 391 -57.29 5.64 -50.94
CA ARG A 391 -57.28 4.71 -52.09
C ARG A 391 -58.68 4.20 -52.44
N GLN A 392 -59.60 5.09 -52.80
CA GLN A 392 -60.78 4.73 -53.60
C GLN A 392 -61.43 5.99 -54.22
N PRO A 393 -61.37 6.19 -55.55
CA PRO A 393 -62.27 7.11 -56.24
C PRO A 393 -63.40 6.33 -56.92
N PRO A 394 -64.70 6.68 -56.72
CA PRO A 394 -65.71 6.36 -57.71
C PRO A 394 -65.78 7.49 -58.74
N ALA A 395 -65.34 7.21 -59.96
CA ALA A 395 -65.59 8.04 -61.12
C ALA A 395 -67.06 7.92 -61.54
N GLY A 396 -67.81 9.02 -61.47
CA GLY A 396 -69.12 9.19 -62.11
C GLY A 396 -68.98 9.93 -63.45
N PRO A 397 -69.76 9.60 -64.50
CA PRO A 397 -69.46 9.98 -65.88
C PRO A 397 -69.95 11.38 -66.31
N ASN A 398 -70.20 12.33 -65.41
CA ASN A 398 -70.51 13.72 -65.76
C ASN A 398 -70.19 14.66 -64.57
N GLY A 399 -69.00 15.26 -64.57
CA GLY A 399 -68.50 16.08 -63.46
C GLY A 399 -69.18 17.45 -63.35
N GLU A 400 -70.15 17.57 -62.45
CA GLU A 400 -70.64 18.85 -61.94
C GLU A 400 -70.66 18.84 -60.40
N LEU A 401 -70.00 19.84 -59.79
CA LEU A 401 -69.98 20.10 -58.35
C LEU A 401 -71.20 20.98 -57.99
N GLN A 402 -72.15 20.45 -57.22
CA GLN A 402 -73.19 21.26 -56.59
C GLN A 402 -72.77 21.66 -55.17
N PHE A 403 -72.55 22.96 -54.96
CA PHE A 403 -72.52 23.58 -53.63
C PHE A 403 -73.92 24.12 -53.31
N GLN A 404 -74.52 23.68 -52.20
CA GLN A 404 -75.65 24.38 -51.56
C GLN A 404 -75.18 25.00 -50.24
N PRO A 405 -75.38 26.32 -50.03
CA PRO A 405 -75.17 26.96 -48.74
C PRO A 405 -76.49 27.17 -47.98
N GLU A 406 -76.33 27.57 -46.70
CA GLU A 406 -77.32 28.15 -45.76
C GLU A 406 -78.16 27.14 -44.93
N THR A 407 -78.48 27.35 -43.64
CA THR A 407 -78.62 28.58 -42.86
C THR A 407 -78.63 28.36 -41.33
N HIS A 408 -78.52 29.49 -40.64
CA HIS A 408 -78.50 29.85 -39.22
C HIS A 408 -79.57 29.33 -38.21
N LYS A 409 -79.08 29.07 -36.96
CA LYS A 409 -79.54 29.51 -35.59
C LYS A 409 -80.97 29.12 -35.10
N PRO A 410 -81.32 29.21 -33.78
CA PRO A 410 -80.65 29.94 -32.67
C PRO A 410 -80.51 29.21 -31.31
N GLU A 411 -79.77 29.88 -30.43
CA GLU A 411 -79.57 29.65 -29.00
C GLU A 411 -80.84 29.78 -28.15
N GLY A 412 -80.93 29.02 -27.07
CA GLY A 412 -81.92 29.16 -25.99
C GLY A 412 -81.27 28.92 -24.62
N LYS A 413 -81.48 29.88 -23.73
CA LYS A 413 -80.86 30.10 -22.40
C LYS A 413 -81.58 29.39 -21.24
N HIS A 414 -80.86 29.31 -20.10
CA HIS A 414 -81.32 29.25 -18.69
C HIS A 414 -82.18 28.03 -18.31
N THR A 415 -81.88 27.26 -17.26
CA THR A 415 -81.46 27.58 -15.89
C THR A 415 -80.76 26.37 -15.29
#